data_AF-A0A3S1AC85-F1
#
_entry.id   AF-A0A3S1AC85-F1
#
_cell.length_a   1.000
_cell.length_b   1.000
_cell.length_c   1.000
_cell.angle_alpha   90.00
_cell.angle_beta   90.00
_cell.angle_gamma   90.00
#
_symmetry.space_group_name_H-M   'P 1'
#
loop_
_entity.id
_entity.type
_entity.pdbx_description
1 polymer ?
#
loop_
_entity_poly.entity_id
_entity_poly.type
_entity_poly.pdbx_seq_one_letter_code
_entity_poly.pdbx_strand_id
1 'polypeptide(L)'
;MAKNQHNPKWSKEQLASALEEVGNGAPKRKTAEKYGIPWGTFSDKLSGRRKLEEKPKTVLSKEEEEEIVNFLKEMSTRGFGKTKDELLSVVKNYLDHKGRQTQWEENKPSDKWFRLFRKRHEEIVFRKPQLLGKQRALVSKKDILDWFSTFSQAIKDIDASILLEPDRIYNCDESGFSLNALSGRVLSYLDNKFVYQVGSEAKTLITALVCCSATGHYTWPMLIYPGTQFRGFKPHEVFEESFIGRSKNVLLSG
;
A
#
# COMPACT_ATOMS: atom_id res chain seq x y z
N MET A 1 -31.85 4.43 10.43
CA MET A 1 -32.10 5.26 11.63
C MET A 1 -30.94 5.10 12.60
N ALA A 2 -30.08 6.11 12.73
CA ALA A 2 -28.94 6.06 13.65
C ALA A 2 -29.44 6.42 15.06
N LYS A 3 -29.36 5.50 16.02
CA LYS A 3 -29.64 5.83 17.43
C LYS A 3 -28.48 6.67 17.95
N ASN A 4 -28.78 7.90 18.37
CA ASN A 4 -27.91 8.81 19.11
C ASN A 4 -27.09 8.06 20.17
N GLN A 5 -25.81 7.83 19.92
CA GLN A 5 -24.86 7.49 20.98
C GLN A 5 -24.55 8.79 21.70
N HIS A 6 -25.35 9.10 22.72
CA HIS A 6 -25.04 10.18 23.64
C HIS A 6 -23.78 9.76 24.42
N ASN A 7 -22.65 10.40 24.12
CA ASN A 7 -21.41 10.14 24.84
C ASN A 7 -21.58 10.64 26.28
N PRO A 8 -21.43 9.80 27.31
CA PRO A 8 -21.60 10.24 28.69
C PRO A 8 -20.58 11.34 29.02
N LYS A 9 -21.02 12.37 29.74
CA LYS A 9 -20.15 13.45 30.24
C LYS A 9 -19.22 13.01 31.39
N TRP A 10 -19.37 11.79 31.88
CA TRP A 10 -18.60 11.20 32.96
C TRP A 10 -17.68 10.10 32.43
N SER A 11 -16.48 10.01 33.00
CA SER A 11 -15.45 9.04 32.60
C SER A 11 -15.60 7.71 33.35
N LYS A 12 -14.93 6.65 32.86
CA LYS A 12 -14.94 5.34 33.52
C LYS A 12 -14.25 5.39 34.88
N GLU A 13 -13.22 6.20 34.99
CA GLU A 13 -12.45 6.45 36.20
C GLU A 13 -13.32 7.14 37.26
N GLN A 14 -14.10 8.16 36.85
CA GLN A 14 -15.06 8.83 37.73
C GLN A 14 -16.14 7.86 38.26
N LEU A 15 -16.62 6.95 37.42
CA LEU A 15 -17.57 5.91 37.84
C LEU A 15 -16.94 4.94 38.85
N ALA A 16 -15.69 4.53 38.63
CA ALA A 16 -14.96 3.62 39.54
C ALA A 16 -14.75 4.27 40.92
N SER A 17 -14.24 5.51 40.96
CA SER A 17 -14.05 6.26 42.21
C SER A 17 -15.36 6.50 42.95
N ALA A 18 -16.45 6.80 42.22
CA ALA A 18 -17.77 6.97 42.83
C ALA A 18 -18.31 5.69 43.49
N LEU A 19 -18.03 4.52 42.90
CA LEU A 19 -18.45 3.23 43.46
C LEU A 19 -17.63 2.85 44.69
N GLU A 20 -16.32 3.10 44.66
CA GLU A 20 -15.43 2.90 45.82
C GLU A 20 -15.83 3.80 46.99
N GLU A 21 -16.12 5.08 46.74
CA GLU A 21 -16.55 6.03 47.77
C GLU A 21 -17.87 5.61 48.42
N VAL A 22 -18.82 5.08 47.64
CA VAL A 22 -20.06 4.48 48.19
C VAL A 22 -19.78 3.18 48.94
N GLY A 23 -18.84 2.36 48.47
CA GLY A 23 -18.37 1.17 49.18
C GLY A 23 -17.78 1.49 50.56
N ASN A 24 -17.12 2.64 50.68
CA ASN A 24 -16.57 3.18 51.93
C ASN A 24 -17.62 3.90 52.81
N GLY A 25 -18.92 3.78 52.48
CA GLY A 25 -20.02 4.28 53.31
C GLY A 25 -20.58 5.65 52.91
N ALA A 26 -20.14 6.24 51.79
CA ALA A 26 -20.66 7.54 51.37
C ALA A 26 -22.13 7.48 50.87
N PRO A 27 -22.89 8.58 51.03
CA PRO A 27 -24.29 8.65 50.59
C PRO A 27 -24.43 8.62 49.05
N LYS A 28 -25.02 7.54 48.55
CA LYS A 28 -25.20 7.19 47.12
C LYS A 28 -25.60 8.36 46.20
N ARG A 29 -26.62 9.15 46.54
CA ARG A 29 -27.11 10.26 45.69
C ARG A 29 -26.13 11.43 45.64
N LYS A 30 -25.55 11.81 46.78
CA LYS A 30 -24.55 12.88 46.84
C LYS A 30 -23.28 12.49 46.09
N THR A 31 -22.88 11.23 46.16
CA THR A 31 -21.75 10.73 45.37
C THR A 31 -22.06 10.82 43.87
N ALA A 32 -23.24 10.42 43.42
CA ALA A 32 -23.61 10.55 42.00
C ALA A 32 -23.55 12.02 41.51
N GLU A 33 -24.03 12.98 42.29
CA GLU A 33 -23.95 14.41 41.99
C GLU A 33 -22.51 14.93 41.98
N LYS A 34 -21.70 14.54 42.98
CA LYS A 34 -20.27 14.91 43.09
C LYS A 34 -19.47 14.54 41.85
N TYR A 35 -19.73 13.37 41.28
CA TYR A 35 -19.04 12.88 40.08
C TYR A 35 -19.78 13.23 38.77
N GLY A 36 -20.88 14.00 38.83
CA GLY A 36 -21.64 14.40 37.63
C GLY A 36 -22.31 13.22 36.90
N ILE A 37 -22.60 12.12 37.60
CA ILE A 37 -23.19 10.91 37.04
C ILE A 37 -24.72 10.96 37.26
N PRO A 38 -25.54 10.90 36.19
CA PRO A 38 -26.99 10.86 36.35
C PRO A 38 -27.43 9.72 37.27
N TRP A 39 -28.27 10.02 38.25
CA TRP A 39 -28.69 9.07 39.29
C TRP A 39 -29.17 7.73 38.74
N GLY A 40 -30.00 7.73 37.68
CA GLY A 40 -30.48 6.50 37.05
C GLY A 40 -29.35 5.61 36.51
N THR A 41 -28.29 6.22 35.96
CA THR A 41 -27.11 5.50 35.49
C THR A 41 -26.33 4.93 36.66
N PHE A 42 -26.07 5.75 37.69
CA PHE A 42 -25.32 5.33 38.87
C PHE A 42 -26.04 4.20 39.63
N SER A 43 -27.35 4.31 39.80
CA SER A 43 -28.19 3.29 40.44
C SER A 43 -28.22 1.98 39.63
N ASP A 44 -28.35 2.05 38.30
CA ASP A 44 -28.31 0.86 37.43
C ASP A 44 -26.97 0.12 37.52
N LYS A 45 -25.86 0.84 37.65
CA LYS A 45 -24.51 0.28 37.79
C LYS A 45 -24.26 -0.28 39.19
N LEU A 46 -24.69 0.43 40.23
CA LEU A 46 -24.56 0.02 41.64
C LEU A 46 -25.40 -1.23 41.96
N SER A 47 -26.59 -1.35 41.37
CA SER A 47 -27.46 -2.52 41.52
C SER A 47 -27.06 -3.72 40.66
N GLY A 48 -26.05 -3.57 39.79
CA GLY A 48 -25.63 -4.59 38.83
C GLY A 48 -26.59 -4.81 37.66
N ARG A 49 -27.71 -4.06 37.59
CA ARG A 49 -28.69 -4.13 36.48
C ARG A 49 -28.03 -3.84 35.13
N ARG A 50 -27.06 -2.92 35.10
CA ARG A 50 -26.14 -2.75 33.96
C ARG A 50 -24.72 -3.10 34.39
N LYS A 51 -24.04 -3.94 33.61
CA LYS A 51 -22.63 -4.29 33.84
C LYS A 51 -21.75 -3.05 33.84
N LEU A 52 -20.76 -3.00 34.73
CA LEU A 52 -19.81 -1.89 34.86
C LEU A 52 -19.01 -1.71 33.58
N GLU A 53 -18.44 -2.81 33.09
CA GLU A 53 -17.75 -2.86 31.81
C GLU A 53 -18.70 -3.18 30.67
N GLU A 54 -18.58 -2.44 29.56
CA GLU A 54 -19.14 -2.87 28.29
C GLU A 54 -18.32 -4.05 27.79
N LYS A 55 -18.94 -5.22 27.61
CA LYS A 55 -18.29 -6.32 26.90
C LYS A 55 -17.83 -5.81 25.52
N PRO A 56 -16.59 -6.13 25.09
CA PRO A 56 -16.18 -5.81 23.73
C PRO A 56 -17.21 -6.40 22.76
N LYS A 57 -17.76 -5.54 21.89
CA LYS A 57 -18.76 -5.93 20.87
C LYS A 57 -18.11 -6.63 19.66
N THR A 58 -16.87 -7.05 19.79
CA THR A 58 -16.05 -7.62 18.72
C THR A 58 -15.97 -9.13 18.88
N VAL A 59 -15.98 -9.84 17.75
CA VAL A 59 -15.89 -11.31 17.71
C VAL A 59 -14.51 -11.81 18.14
N LEU A 60 -13.49 -10.98 17.96
CA LEU A 60 -12.12 -11.21 18.41
C LEU A 60 -11.83 -10.42 19.69
N SER A 61 -10.97 -10.99 20.54
CA SER A 61 -10.40 -10.29 21.68
C SER A 61 -9.37 -9.25 21.21
N LYS A 62 -8.94 -8.37 22.14
CA LYS A 62 -7.93 -7.36 21.82
C LYS A 62 -6.59 -8.02 21.48
N GLU A 63 -6.24 -9.07 22.21
CA GLU A 63 -5.01 -9.85 22.04
C GLU A 63 -4.99 -10.56 20.68
N GLU A 64 -6.12 -11.15 20.28
CA GLU A 64 -6.26 -11.81 18.98
C GLU A 64 -6.15 -10.81 17.82
N GLU A 65 -6.74 -9.63 17.97
CA GLU A 65 -6.57 -8.57 16.97
C GLU A 65 -5.11 -8.12 16.87
N GLU A 66 -4.37 -8.04 17.99
CA GLU A 66 -2.95 -7.69 18.01
C GLU A 66 -2.08 -8.75 17.32
N GLU A 67 -2.37 -10.04 17.52
CA GLU A 67 -1.70 -11.13 16.79
C GLU A 67 -1.88 -10.99 15.27
N ILE A 68 -3.10 -10.66 14.83
CA ILE A 68 -3.41 -10.44 13.41
C ILE A 68 -2.66 -9.21 12.88
N VAL A 69 -2.59 -8.12 13.65
CA VAL A 69 -1.84 -6.92 13.29
C VAL A 69 -0.36 -7.23 13.12
N ASN A 70 0.24 -8.00 14.04
CA ASN A 70 1.64 -8.40 13.96
C ASN A 70 1.91 -9.30 12.75
N PHE A 71 1.03 -10.27 12.49
CA PHE A 71 1.08 -11.09 11.29
C PHE A 71 1.04 -10.23 10.00
N LEU A 72 0.15 -9.24 9.92
CA LEU A 72 0.08 -8.34 8.75
C LEU A 72 1.37 -7.53 8.57
N LYS A 73 1.95 -7.03 9.67
CA LYS A 73 3.22 -6.30 9.66
C LYS A 73 4.36 -7.18 9.13
N GLU A 74 4.49 -8.40 9.64
CA GLU A 74 5.52 -9.35 9.19
C GLU A 74 5.37 -9.77 7.73
N MET A 75 4.14 -10.05 7.30
CA MET A 75 3.88 -10.40 5.90
C MET A 75 4.21 -9.23 4.96
N SER A 76 3.90 -7.99 5.38
CA SER A 76 4.25 -6.81 4.62
C SER A 76 5.77 -6.59 4.51
N THR A 77 6.53 -6.76 5.59
CA THR A 77 7.99 -6.56 5.55
C THR A 77 8.70 -7.61 4.69
N ARG A 78 8.12 -8.79 4.55
CA ARG A 78 8.63 -9.86 3.66
C ARG A 78 8.13 -9.75 2.21
N GLY A 79 7.41 -8.68 1.87
CA GLY A 79 6.88 -8.45 0.51
C GLY A 79 5.61 -9.21 0.16
N PHE A 80 4.96 -9.86 1.14
CA PHE A 80 3.71 -10.61 1.00
C PHE A 80 2.53 -9.88 1.64
N GLY A 81 2.43 -8.57 1.40
CA GLY A 81 1.33 -7.75 1.93
C GLY A 81 -0.04 -8.35 1.59
N LYS A 82 -0.99 -8.24 2.54
CA LYS A 82 -2.32 -8.85 2.41
C LYS A 82 -3.36 -7.87 1.94
N THR A 83 -4.19 -8.33 1.00
CA THR A 83 -5.42 -7.65 0.59
C THR A 83 -6.47 -7.73 1.70
N LYS A 84 -7.50 -6.89 1.58
CA LYS A 84 -8.67 -6.94 2.48
C LYS A 84 -9.30 -8.33 2.51
N ASP A 85 -9.52 -8.94 1.35
CA ASP A 85 -10.22 -10.23 1.27
C ASP A 85 -9.37 -11.37 1.85
N GLU A 86 -8.05 -11.34 1.67
CA GLU A 86 -7.16 -12.29 2.35
C GLU A 86 -7.20 -12.12 3.87
N LEU A 87 -7.20 -10.88 4.39
CA LEU A 87 -7.35 -10.66 5.83
C LEU A 87 -8.68 -11.23 6.35
N LEU A 88 -9.78 -11.01 5.64
CA LEU A 88 -11.07 -11.59 6.01
C LEU A 88 -11.03 -13.12 6.01
N SER A 89 -10.35 -13.73 5.05
CA SER A 89 -10.14 -15.18 4.99
C SER A 89 -9.23 -15.70 6.12
N VAL A 90 -8.18 -14.96 6.49
CA VAL A 90 -7.31 -15.30 7.63
C VAL A 90 -8.12 -15.33 8.92
N VAL A 91 -8.96 -14.32 9.15
CA VAL A 91 -9.81 -14.24 10.34
C VAL A 91 -10.86 -15.35 10.34
N LYS A 92 -11.50 -15.62 9.20
CA LYS A 92 -12.42 -16.76 9.05
C LYS A 92 -11.74 -18.06 9.46
N ASN A 93 -10.58 -18.36 8.85
CA ASN A 93 -9.83 -19.59 9.13
C ASN A 93 -9.41 -19.68 10.60
N TYR A 94 -8.99 -18.57 11.20
CA TYR A 94 -8.68 -18.51 12.62
C TYR A 94 -9.88 -18.90 13.49
N LEU A 95 -11.06 -18.34 13.20
CA LEU A 95 -12.29 -18.64 13.93
C LEU A 95 -12.75 -20.09 13.74
N ASP A 96 -12.64 -20.61 12.50
CA ASP A 96 -12.96 -22.00 12.16
C ASP A 96 -12.03 -22.97 12.92
N HIS A 97 -10.72 -22.70 12.95
CA HIS A 97 -9.76 -23.51 13.70
C HIS A 97 -10.01 -23.50 15.21
N LYS A 98 -10.53 -22.39 15.75
CA LYS A 98 -10.92 -22.29 17.16
C LYS A 98 -12.31 -22.87 17.43
N GLY A 99 -13.01 -23.39 16.43
CA GLY A 99 -14.36 -23.94 16.55
C GLY A 99 -15.42 -22.91 16.93
N ARG A 100 -15.18 -21.61 16.68
CA ARG A 100 -16.12 -20.54 17.05
C ARG A 100 -17.16 -20.34 15.96
N GLN A 101 -18.43 -20.36 16.35
CA GLN A 101 -19.53 -19.98 15.47
C GLN A 101 -19.82 -18.49 15.64
N THR A 102 -20.00 -17.79 14.52
CA THR A 102 -20.30 -16.36 14.49
C THR A 102 -21.61 -16.10 13.77
N GLN A 103 -22.11 -14.87 13.88
CA GLN A 103 -23.30 -14.40 13.15
C GLN A 103 -23.05 -14.19 11.65
N TRP A 104 -21.82 -14.37 11.17
CA TRP A 104 -21.46 -14.15 9.78
C TRP A 104 -21.66 -15.42 8.96
N GLU A 105 -22.12 -15.24 7.73
CA GLU A 105 -22.19 -16.33 6.75
C GLU A 105 -20.80 -16.93 6.55
N GLU A 106 -20.70 -18.25 6.67
CA GLU A 106 -19.45 -19.01 6.63
C GLU A 106 -18.36 -18.49 7.58
N ASN A 107 -18.71 -17.85 8.70
CA ASN A 107 -17.75 -17.21 9.61
C ASN A 107 -16.86 -16.13 8.99
N LYS A 108 -17.19 -15.65 7.78
CA LYS A 108 -16.39 -14.63 7.10
C LYS A 108 -16.73 -13.23 7.61
N PRO A 109 -15.78 -12.46 8.17
CA PRO A 109 -16.12 -11.16 8.71
C PRO A 109 -16.65 -10.18 7.66
N SER A 110 -17.70 -9.44 8.03
CA SER A 110 -18.30 -8.42 7.17
C SER A 110 -17.37 -7.21 6.91
N ASP A 111 -17.67 -6.43 5.87
CA ASP A 111 -17.00 -5.15 5.62
C ASP A 111 -17.10 -4.17 6.80
N LYS A 112 -18.24 -4.19 7.51
CA LYS A 112 -18.44 -3.41 8.74
C LYS A 112 -17.41 -3.77 9.81
N TRP A 113 -17.09 -5.06 9.96
CA TRP A 113 -16.06 -5.51 10.90
C TRP A 113 -14.69 -4.97 10.50
N PHE A 114 -14.31 -5.10 9.23
CA PHE A 114 -13.03 -4.60 8.71
C PHE A 114 -12.85 -3.09 8.95
N ARG A 115 -13.89 -2.29 8.67
CA ARG A 115 -13.87 -0.85 8.93
C ARG A 115 -13.66 -0.53 10.42
N LEU A 116 -14.30 -1.28 11.31
CA LEU A 116 -14.15 -1.08 12.75
C LEU A 116 -12.79 -1.58 13.26
N PHE A 117 -12.26 -2.68 12.72
CA PHE A 117 -10.92 -3.18 12.99
C PHE A 117 -9.87 -2.13 12.64
N ARG A 118 -9.92 -1.55 11.44
CA ARG A 118 -9.01 -0.46 11.04
C ARG A 118 -9.18 0.82 11.86
N LYS A 119 -10.36 1.10 12.41
CA LYS A 119 -10.56 2.23 13.32
C LYS A 119 -9.88 2.00 14.68
N ARG A 120 -9.71 0.74 15.10
CA ARG A 120 -8.98 0.39 16.32
C ARG A 120 -7.47 0.35 16.08
N HIS A 121 -7.06 -0.05 14.88
CA HIS A 121 -5.67 -0.25 14.45
C HIS A 121 -5.35 0.69 13.29
N GLU A 122 -5.20 1.98 13.60
CA GLU A 122 -4.99 3.04 12.61
C GLU A 122 -3.65 2.92 11.87
N GLU A 123 -2.70 2.13 12.39
CA GLU A 123 -1.45 1.82 11.72
C GLU A 123 -1.62 0.92 10.48
N ILE A 124 -2.75 0.22 10.36
CA ILE A 124 -3.04 -0.64 9.19
C ILE A 124 -3.69 0.18 8.08
N VAL A 125 -2.87 0.54 7.10
CA VAL A 125 -3.26 1.39 5.96
C VAL A 125 -3.11 0.67 4.62
N PHE A 126 -3.94 1.03 3.65
CA PHE A 126 -3.75 0.57 2.28
C PHE A 126 -2.53 1.27 1.66
N ARG A 127 -1.64 0.48 1.06
CA ARG A 127 -0.51 0.96 0.27
C ARG A 127 -0.55 0.29 -1.09
N LYS A 128 -0.15 1.02 -2.13
CA LYS A 128 0.05 0.44 -3.46
C LYS A 128 1.41 -0.29 -3.43
N PRO A 129 1.46 -1.61 -3.64
CA PRO A 129 2.73 -2.31 -3.70
C PRO A 129 3.54 -1.80 -4.89
N GLN A 130 4.82 -1.52 -4.68
CA GLN A 130 5.74 -1.24 -5.77
C GLN A 130 6.22 -2.58 -6.32
N LEU A 131 6.09 -2.78 -7.64
CA LEU A 131 6.56 -4.00 -8.27
C LEU A 131 8.09 -3.97 -8.29
N LEU A 132 8.71 -4.73 -7.38
CA LEU A 132 10.14 -4.97 -7.41
C LEU A 132 10.39 -6.19 -8.30
N GLY A 133 11.19 -6.04 -9.36
CA GLY A 133 11.56 -7.17 -10.21
C GLY A 133 12.22 -8.27 -9.37
N LYS A 134 11.90 -9.55 -9.64
CA LYS A 134 12.36 -10.70 -8.84
C LYS A 134 13.87 -10.68 -8.56
N GLN A 135 14.68 -10.28 -9.54
CA GLN A 135 16.13 -10.15 -9.39
C GLN A 135 16.53 -9.12 -8.32
N ARG A 136 15.86 -7.97 -8.26
CA ARG A 136 16.12 -6.94 -7.24
C ARG A 136 15.66 -7.35 -5.84
N ALA A 137 14.71 -8.30 -5.73
CA ALA A 137 14.27 -8.84 -4.45
C ALA A 137 15.25 -9.87 -3.84
N LEU A 138 16.09 -10.49 -4.68
CA LEU A 138 17.12 -11.45 -4.27
C LEU A 138 18.44 -10.79 -3.85
N VAL A 139 18.66 -9.53 -4.26
CA VAL A 139 19.86 -8.77 -3.95
C VAL A 139 19.83 -8.33 -2.50
N SER A 140 20.77 -8.83 -1.71
CA SER A 140 20.96 -8.40 -0.33
C SER A 140 21.75 -7.09 -0.24
N LYS A 141 21.70 -6.43 0.92
CA LYS A 141 22.57 -5.27 1.20
C LYS A 141 24.06 -5.62 1.01
N LYS A 142 24.45 -6.84 1.36
CA LYS A 142 25.83 -7.31 1.19
C LYS A 142 26.21 -7.34 -0.28
N ASP A 143 25.36 -7.93 -1.13
CA ASP A 143 25.62 -8.05 -2.57
C ASP A 143 25.79 -6.66 -3.22
N ILE A 144 25.01 -5.67 -2.79
CA ILE A 144 25.14 -4.28 -3.25
C ILE A 144 26.51 -3.70 -2.85
N LEU A 145 26.90 -3.84 -1.58
CA LEU A 145 28.16 -3.30 -1.07
C LEU A 145 29.37 -3.97 -1.71
N ASP A 146 29.32 -5.30 -1.87
CA ASP A 146 30.37 -6.08 -2.52
C ASP A 146 30.51 -5.64 -3.98
N TRP A 147 29.40 -5.48 -4.71
CA TRP A 147 29.41 -4.97 -6.08
C TRP A 147 30.05 -3.57 -6.17
N PHE A 148 29.64 -2.62 -5.33
CA PHE A 148 30.21 -1.26 -5.35
C PHE A 148 31.70 -1.25 -5.00
N SER A 149 32.14 -2.12 -4.09
CA SER A 149 33.54 -2.28 -3.73
C SER A 149 34.36 -2.78 -4.93
N THR A 150 33.91 -3.87 -5.56
CA THR A 150 34.56 -4.44 -6.76
C THR A 150 34.56 -3.47 -7.92
N PHE A 151 33.44 -2.79 -8.17
CA PHE A 151 33.33 -1.77 -9.22
C PHE A 151 34.30 -0.61 -8.98
N SER A 152 34.34 -0.08 -7.75
CA SER A 152 35.25 1.02 -7.39
C SER A 152 36.71 0.63 -7.55
N GLN A 153 37.08 -0.61 -7.21
CA GLN A 153 38.44 -1.10 -7.40
C GLN A 153 38.79 -1.24 -8.89
N ALA A 154 37.90 -1.85 -9.68
CA ALA A 154 38.10 -2.01 -11.12
C ALA A 154 38.29 -0.66 -11.83
N ILE A 155 37.53 0.37 -11.45
CA ILE A 155 37.73 1.73 -12.01
C ILE A 155 39.08 2.31 -11.57
N LYS A 156 39.47 2.16 -10.31
CA LYS A 156 40.77 2.64 -9.81
C LYS A 156 41.96 1.98 -10.50
N ASP A 157 41.85 0.69 -10.83
CA ASP A 157 42.90 -0.06 -11.53
C ASP A 157 43.09 0.41 -12.97
N ILE A 158 42.03 0.94 -13.59
CA ILE A 158 42.08 1.57 -14.93
C ILE A 158 42.59 3.00 -14.81
N ASP A 159 41.87 3.84 -14.06
CA ASP A 159 42.15 5.25 -13.85
C ASP A 159 41.27 5.79 -12.71
N ALA A 160 41.90 6.10 -11.58
CA ALA A 160 41.20 6.61 -10.40
C ALA A 160 40.54 7.99 -10.61
N SER A 161 40.97 8.77 -11.61
CA SER A 161 40.39 10.09 -11.91
C SER A 161 38.99 10.02 -12.52
N ILE A 162 38.59 8.88 -13.10
CA ILE A 162 37.26 8.67 -13.71
C ILE A 162 36.12 8.98 -12.71
N LEU A 163 36.29 8.62 -11.42
CA LEU A 163 35.27 8.87 -10.39
C LEU A 163 35.27 10.33 -9.89
N LEU A 164 36.30 11.11 -10.24
CA LEU A 164 36.45 12.51 -9.86
C LEU A 164 36.01 13.48 -10.98
N GLU A 165 35.83 12.96 -12.20
CA GLU A 165 35.53 13.71 -13.42
C GLU A 165 34.13 13.35 -13.95
N PRO A 166 33.06 14.09 -13.55
CA PRO A 166 31.68 13.75 -13.89
C PRO A 166 31.38 13.77 -15.39
N ASP A 167 32.16 14.50 -16.17
CA ASP A 167 32.07 14.58 -17.64
C ASP A 167 32.48 13.28 -18.35
N ARG A 168 33.16 12.36 -17.64
CA ARG A 168 33.51 11.02 -18.12
C ARG A 168 32.51 9.94 -17.70
N ILE A 169 31.52 10.29 -16.86
CA ILE A 169 30.51 9.37 -16.37
C ILE A 169 29.22 9.59 -17.16
N TYR A 170 28.83 8.59 -17.95
CA TYR A 170 27.61 8.64 -18.73
C TYR A 170 26.61 7.61 -18.22
N ASN A 171 25.35 8.03 -18.09
CA ASN A 171 24.23 7.13 -17.92
C ASN A 171 23.48 7.02 -19.25
N CYS A 172 23.13 5.80 -19.62
CA CYS A 172 22.42 5.49 -20.85
C CYS A 172 21.18 4.66 -20.48
N ASP A 173 20.00 5.10 -20.91
CA ASP A 173 18.75 4.39 -20.62
C ASP A 173 17.78 4.43 -21.80
N GLU A 174 16.88 3.46 -21.82
CA GLU A 174 15.89 3.27 -22.89
C GLU A 174 14.51 3.73 -22.45
N SER A 175 13.87 4.54 -23.29
CA SER A 175 12.50 4.98 -23.12
C SER A 175 11.64 4.56 -24.30
N GLY A 176 10.61 3.76 -24.05
CA GLY A 176 9.64 3.33 -25.05
C GLY A 176 8.45 4.29 -25.16
N PHE A 177 8.20 4.80 -26.35
CA PHE A 177 7.06 5.65 -26.71
C PHE A 177 6.05 4.86 -27.51
N SER A 178 4.86 4.62 -26.95
CA SER A 178 3.80 3.92 -27.67
C SER A 178 3.10 4.86 -28.64
N LEU A 179 3.03 4.47 -29.91
CA LEU A 179 2.30 5.21 -30.93
C LEU A 179 0.78 4.92 -30.91
N ASN A 180 0.34 3.99 -30.05
CA ASN A 180 -1.07 3.74 -29.86
C ASN A 180 -1.62 4.81 -28.92
N ALA A 181 -2.33 5.79 -29.47
CA ALA A 181 -3.07 6.75 -28.68
C ALA A 181 -4.15 6.02 -27.87
N LEU A 182 -3.92 5.84 -26.56
CA LEU A 182 -5.01 5.59 -25.64
C LEU A 182 -5.84 6.86 -25.64
N SER A 183 -7.07 6.77 -26.14
CA SER A 183 -8.06 7.79 -25.84
C SER A 183 -8.17 7.89 -24.32
N GLY A 184 -8.33 9.11 -23.80
CA GLY A 184 -8.45 9.33 -22.36
C GLY A 184 -9.70 8.65 -21.78
N ARG A 185 -10.22 9.17 -20.66
CA ARG A 185 -11.46 8.64 -20.10
C ARG A 185 -12.60 8.77 -21.12
N VAL A 186 -13.11 7.63 -21.58
CA VAL A 186 -14.28 7.53 -22.46
C VAL A 186 -15.54 7.35 -21.63
N LEU A 187 -16.62 8.02 -22.02
CA LEU A 187 -17.94 7.84 -21.43
C LEU A 187 -18.50 6.48 -21.85
N SER A 188 -19.02 5.73 -20.89
CA SER A 188 -19.66 4.43 -21.12
C SER A 188 -20.89 4.29 -20.20
N TYR A 189 -21.77 3.34 -20.51
CA TYR A 189 -22.98 3.07 -19.73
C TYR A 189 -22.68 2.24 -18.47
N LEU A 190 -23.52 2.40 -17.43
CA LEU A 190 -23.28 1.97 -16.05
C LEU A 190 -22.91 0.48 -15.90
N ASP A 191 -23.48 -0.38 -16.75
CA ASP A 191 -23.31 -1.84 -16.68
C ASP A 191 -22.27 -2.41 -17.65
N ASN A 192 -21.55 -1.54 -18.37
CA ASN A 192 -20.52 -1.99 -19.28
C ASN A 192 -19.17 -2.17 -18.57
N LYS A 193 -18.83 -3.43 -18.25
CA LYS A 193 -17.53 -3.77 -17.66
C LYS A 193 -16.39 -3.74 -18.66
N PHE A 194 -16.67 -3.80 -19.96
CA PHE A 194 -15.65 -3.89 -21.01
C PHE A 194 -15.81 -2.75 -22.01
N VAL A 195 -15.07 -1.66 -21.77
CA VAL A 195 -15.00 -0.53 -22.68
C VAL A 195 -13.82 -0.75 -23.62
N TYR A 196 -14.11 -1.04 -24.88
CA TYR A 196 -13.09 -1.27 -25.91
C TYR A 196 -12.86 0.00 -26.70
N GLN A 197 -11.59 0.35 -26.90
CA GLN A 197 -11.19 1.33 -27.91
C GLN A 197 -10.67 0.56 -29.12
N VAL A 198 -11.25 0.82 -30.29
CA VAL A 198 -10.73 0.28 -31.54
C VAL A 198 -9.41 0.98 -31.84
N GLY A 199 -8.33 0.20 -31.96
CA GLY A 199 -6.99 0.66 -32.33
C GLY A 199 -6.31 -0.39 -33.19
N SER A 200 -5.16 -0.04 -33.76
CA SER A 200 -4.31 -1.00 -34.48
C SER A 200 -3.86 -2.13 -33.54
N GLU A 201 -4.01 -3.39 -33.95
CA GLU A 201 -3.52 -4.56 -33.23
C GLU A 201 -1.98 -4.54 -33.05
N ALA A 202 -1.28 -3.87 -33.96
CA ALA A 202 0.16 -3.68 -33.87
C ALA A 202 0.46 -2.61 -32.81
N LYS A 203 0.97 -3.04 -31.65
CA LYS A 203 1.63 -2.17 -30.67
C LYS A 203 2.92 -1.62 -31.28
N THR A 204 2.82 -0.54 -32.06
CA THR A 204 4.01 0.16 -32.54
C THR A 204 4.58 1.01 -31.41
N LEU A 205 5.78 0.65 -30.97
CA LEU A 205 6.58 1.40 -29.99
C LEU A 205 7.76 2.01 -30.75
N ILE A 206 8.16 3.22 -30.40
CA ILE A 206 9.46 3.78 -30.80
C ILE A 206 10.29 3.82 -29.53
N THR A 207 11.51 3.30 -29.57
CA THR A 207 12.40 3.34 -28.41
C THR A 207 13.45 4.41 -28.64
N ALA A 208 13.60 5.32 -27.68
CA ALA A 208 14.72 6.25 -27.64
C ALA A 208 15.75 5.75 -26.64
N LEU A 209 16.97 5.52 -27.11
CA LEU A 209 18.14 5.34 -26.26
C LEU A 209 18.76 6.73 -26.05
N VAL A 210 18.76 7.18 -24.80
CA VAL A 210 19.26 8.51 -24.42
C VAL A 210 20.44 8.32 -23.50
N CYS A 211 21.53 9.03 -23.81
CA CYS A 211 22.75 9.00 -23.01
C CYS A 211 23.14 10.41 -22.58
N CYS A 212 23.42 10.57 -21.28
CA CYS A 212 23.72 11.85 -20.64
C CYS A 212 24.93 11.71 -19.71
N SER A 213 25.83 12.68 -19.71
CA SER A 213 26.92 12.78 -18.74
C SER A 213 26.39 13.20 -17.36
N ALA A 214 27.18 12.97 -16.31
CA ALA A 214 26.86 13.45 -14.97
C ALA A 214 26.99 14.99 -14.83
N THR A 215 27.57 15.67 -15.83
CA THR A 215 27.54 17.15 -15.94
C THR A 215 26.25 17.67 -16.60
N GLY A 216 25.37 16.80 -17.10
CA GLY A 216 24.13 17.18 -17.77
C GLY A 216 24.26 17.39 -19.28
N HIS A 217 25.36 16.96 -19.89
CA HIS A 217 25.53 16.99 -21.34
C HIS A 217 24.88 15.76 -21.98
N TYR A 218 23.92 15.99 -22.88
CA TYR A 218 23.23 14.93 -23.60
C TYR A 218 23.96 14.63 -24.92
N THR A 219 24.09 13.35 -25.22
CA THR A 219 24.45 12.89 -26.57
C THR A 219 23.20 12.84 -27.44
N TRP A 220 23.42 12.88 -28.75
CA TRP A 220 22.34 12.70 -29.72
C TRP A 220 21.63 11.37 -29.51
N PRO A 221 20.29 11.37 -29.32
CA PRO A 221 19.56 10.16 -28.99
C PRO A 221 19.53 9.21 -30.17
N MET A 222 19.46 7.91 -29.88
CA MET A 222 19.19 6.91 -30.90
C MET A 222 17.70 6.55 -30.89
N LEU A 223 17.02 6.79 -32.01
CA LEU A 223 15.61 6.44 -32.20
C LEU A 223 15.50 5.12 -32.95
N ILE A 224 14.91 4.13 -32.31
CA ILE A 224 14.74 2.78 -32.84
C ILE A 224 13.27 2.60 -33.25
N TYR A 225 13.07 2.49 -34.55
CA TYR A 225 11.74 2.30 -35.14
C TYR A 225 11.42 0.81 -35.31
N PRO A 226 10.13 0.43 -35.19
CA PRO A 226 9.71 -0.93 -35.40
C PRO A 226 9.77 -1.31 -36.90
N GLY A 227 10.13 -2.56 -37.17
CA GLY A 227 10.09 -3.16 -38.51
C GLY A 227 11.36 -2.94 -39.34
N THR A 228 11.38 -3.50 -40.55
CA THR A 228 12.60 -3.63 -41.38
C THR A 228 12.73 -2.62 -42.52
N GLN A 229 11.63 -1.97 -42.97
CA GLN A 229 11.65 -0.94 -44.03
C GLN A 229 10.82 0.32 -43.70
N PHE A 230 11.30 1.48 -44.15
CA PHE A 230 10.68 2.78 -43.93
C PHE A 230 9.82 3.01 -45.16
N ARG A 231 8.51 3.08 -44.99
CA ARG A 231 7.57 3.30 -46.11
C ARG A 231 7.10 4.73 -46.06
N GLY A 232 7.57 5.57 -46.97
CA GLY A 232 7.18 6.98 -47.13
C GLY A 232 7.76 7.94 -46.10
N PHE A 233 7.86 7.56 -44.83
CA PHE A 233 8.45 8.40 -43.78
C PHE A 233 9.97 8.22 -43.69
N LYS A 234 10.71 9.32 -43.61
CA LYS A 234 12.17 9.35 -43.47
C LYS A 234 12.56 10.06 -42.17
N PRO A 235 12.80 9.31 -41.07
CA PRO A 235 13.04 9.91 -39.76
C PRO A 235 14.24 10.86 -39.72
N HIS A 236 15.27 10.62 -40.53
CA HIS A 236 16.47 11.46 -40.59
C HIS A 236 16.20 12.88 -41.12
N GLU A 237 15.11 13.09 -41.87
CA GLU A 237 14.71 14.43 -42.37
C GLU A 237 13.99 15.25 -41.29
N VAL A 238 13.57 14.61 -40.19
CA VAL A 238 12.86 15.27 -39.07
C VAL A 238 13.73 15.34 -37.83
N PHE A 239 14.56 14.31 -37.60
CA PHE A 239 15.46 14.19 -36.47
C PHE A 239 16.90 14.16 -36.97
N GLU A 240 17.35 15.31 -37.48
CA GLU A 240 18.68 15.46 -38.11
C GLU A 240 19.82 15.12 -37.14
N GLU A 241 19.61 15.43 -35.86
CA GLU A 241 20.58 15.23 -34.78
C GLU A 241 20.30 13.93 -34.00
N SER A 242 19.77 12.90 -34.65
CA SER A 242 19.47 11.61 -34.01
C SER A 242 19.99 10.43 -34.81
N PHE A 243 20.48 9.42 -34.11
CA PHE A 243 20.85 8.15 -34.74
C PHE A 243 19.57 7.33 -35.01
N ILE A 244 19.33 6.95 -36.26
CA ILE A 244 18.11 6.22 -36.61
C ILE A 244 18.41 4.73 -36.76
N GLY A 245 17.88 3.96 -35.81
CA GLY A 245 17.96 2.50 -35.77
C GLY A 245 16.63 1.83 -36.10
N ARG A 246 16.68 0.51 -36.31
CA ARG A 246 15.50 -0.30 -36.59
C ARG A 246 15.59 -1.65 -35.93
N SER A 247 14.47 -2.17 -35.46
CA SER A 247 14.42 -3.53 -34.94
C SER A 247 13.08 -4.22 -35.17
N LYS A 248 13.13 -5.54 -35.37
CA LYS A 248 11.94 -6.41 -35.35
C LYS A 248 11.41 -6.56 -33.92
N ASN A 249 12.30 -6.53 -32.93
CA ASN A 249 11.98 -6.56 -31.50
C ASN A 249 12.20 -5.16 -30.97
N VAL A 250 11.12 -4.47 -30.59
CA VAL A 250 11.12 -3.01 -30.38
C VAL A 250 11.95 -2.55 -29.15
N LEU A 251 12.58 -3.48 -28.44
CA LEU A 251 13.50 -3.24 -27.34
C LEU A 251 14.88 -3.79 -27.73
N LEU A 252 15.95 -3.06 -27.41
CA LEU A 252 17.27 -3.67 -27.37
C LEU A 252 17.29 -4.49 -26.08
N SER A 253 17.03 -5.79 -26.19
CA SER A 253 17.04 -6.68 -25.03
C SER A 253 18.45 -6.71 -24.42
N GLY A 254 18.59 -6.14 -23.23
CA GLY A 254 19.58 -6.55 -22.24
C GLY A 254 19.13 -7.78 -21.46
#